data_AF-A0A2H0TYY2-F1
#
_entry.id   AF-A0A2H0TYY2-F1
#
_cell.length_a   1.000
_cell.length_b   1.000
_cell.length_c   1.000
_cell.angle_alpha   90.00
_cell.angle_beta   90.00
_cell.angle_gamma   90.00
#
_symmetry.space_group_name_H-M   'P 1'
#
loop_
_entity.id
_entity.type
_entity.pdbx_description
1 polymer ?
#
loop_
_entity_poly.entity_id
_entity_poly.type
_entity_poly.pdbx_seq_one_letter_code
_entity_poly.pdbx_strand_id
1 'polypeptide(L)'
;METFEKKINSNERLPNIESTKEVEKNKEMTPEAKAAATRERAELLVKEVKSSKQQIQNIMLNVNQVLQAIKALRAQLQLATNDGDSISSVEQDKKSIEKLKKKIAGHTDELFKIKEELIVAHANQMAESQGIILTDELKEKARNLVENLLAEISS
;
A
#
# COMPACT_ATOMS: atom_id res chain seq x y z
N MET A 1 32.95 7.85 23.74
CA MET A 1 31.77 8.11 22.89
C MET A 1 30.57 8.13 23.80
N GLU A 2 29.92 9.29 23.85
CA GLU A 2 29.05 9.75 24.93
C GLU A 2 27.71 9.02 24.97
N THR A 3 27.34 8.59 26.17
CA THR A 3 25.99 8.18 26.56
C THR A 3 25.12 9.43 26.65
N PHE A 4 24.13 9.56 25.77
CA PHE A 4 23.13 10.63 25.84
C PHE A 4 22.31 10.50 27.13
N GLU A 5 22.63 11.36 28.09
CA GLU A 5 21.89 11.59 29.32
C GLU A 5 20.45 12.02 29.00
N LYS A 6 19.50 11.16 29.35
CA LYS A 6 18.08 11.53 29.40
C LYS A 6 17.84 12.33 30.68
N LYS A 7 18.16 13.63 30.66
CA LYS A 7 17.74 14.59 31.69
C LYS A 7 16.22 14.71 31.65
N ILE A 8 15.54 13.97 32.51
CA ILE A 8 14.16 14.24 32.90
C ILE A 8 14.22 15.52 33.73
N ASN A 9 14.05 16.67 33.07
CA ASN A 9 13.93 17.94 33.75
C ASN A 9 12.52 18.02 34.34
N SER A 10 12.47 17.93 35.67
CA SER A 10 11.32 18.14 36.53
C SER A 10 10.64 19.46 36.18
N ASN A 11 9.44 19.36 35.60
CA ASN A 11 8.52 20.47 35.49
C ASN A 11 7.95 20.77 36.88
N GLU A 12 8.79 21.29 37.78
CA GLU A 12 8.38 21.97 39.00
C GLU A 12 7.78 23.32 38.58
N ARG A 13 6.50 23.28 38.18
CA ARG A 13 5.67 24.48 38.16
C ARG A 13 5.53 24.95 39.61
N LEU A 14 6.30 25.96 39.97
CA LEU A 14 6.07 26.76 41.17
C LEU A 14 4.57 27.13 41.25
N PRO A 15 3.92 27.00 42.43
CA PRO A 15 2.56 27.41 42.59
C PRO A 15 2.46 28.91 42.36
N ASN A 16 1.54 29.26 41.48
CA ASN A 16 1.27 30.60 40.99
C ASN A 16 1.03 31.58 42.15
N ILE A 17 1.95 32.53 42.33
CA ILE A 17 1.86 33.65 43.28
C ILE A 17 0.66 34.58 42.93
N GLU A 18 -0.01 34.39 41.79
CA GLU A 18 -1.25 35.12 41.45
C GLU A 18 -2.49 34.66 42.24
N SER A 19 -2.46 33.47 42.87
CA SER A 19 -3.63 32.93 43.56
C SER A 19 -4.02 33.71 44.83
N THR A 20 -3.10 34.42 45.48
CA THR A 20 -3.42 35.16 46.70
C THR A 20 -4.09 36.51 46.42
N LYS A 21 -3.74 37.18 45.32
CA LYS A 21 -4.44 38.43 44.90
C LYS A 21 -5.86 38.18 44.40
N GLU A 22 -6.14 37.04 43.78
CA GLU A 22 -7.51 36.69 43.34
C GLU A 22 -8.42 36.31 44.51
N VAL A 23 -7.88 35.72 45.58
CA VAL A 23 -8.66 35.32 46.76
C VAL A 23 -9.10 36.52 47.60
N GLU A 24 -8.30 37.58 47.69
CA GLU A 24 -8.69 38.81 48.41
C GLU A 24 -9.73 39.64 47.65
N LYS A 25 -9.63 39.75 46.32
CA LYS A 25 -10.64 40.44 45.48
C LYS A 25 -12.03 39.80 45.53
N ASN A 26 -12.11 38.50 45.83
CA ASN A 26 -13.36 37.74 45.85
C ASN A 26 -14.19 37.92 47.14
N LYS A 27 -13.63 38.53 48.19
CA LYS A 27 -14.34 38.82 49.45
C LYS A 27 -15.18 40.11 49.40
N GLU A 28 -14.94 40.99 48.43
CA GLU A 28 -15.66 42.28 48.28
C GLU A 28 -16.48 42.38 46.97
N MET A 29 -16.52 41.33 46.15
CA MET A 29 -17.38 41.31 44.96
C MET A 29 -18.83 41.06 45.33
N THR A 30 -19.71 41.99 44.94
CA THR A 30 -21.16 41.81 44.98
C THR A 30 -21.55 40.55 44.18
N PRO A 31 -22.64 39.87 44.54
CA PRO A 31 -23.12 38.70 43.80
C PRO A 31 -23.34 38.97 42.30
N GLU A 32 -23.66 40.22 41.95
CA GLU A 32 -23.80 40.70 40.57
C GLU A 32 -22.46 40.69 39.80
N ALA A 33 -21.36 41.09 40.44
CA ALA A 33 -20.03 41.05 39.82
C ALA A 33 -19.52 39.61 39.59
N LYS A 34 -19.86 38.68 40.50
CA LYS A 34 -19.53 37.25 40.33
C LYS A 34 -20.33 36.61 39.20
N ALA A 35 -21.60 36.99 39.07
CA ALA A 35 -22.45 36.56 37.95
C ALA A 35 -21.93 37.10 36.62
N ALA A 36 -21.52 38.37 36.57
CA ALA A 36 -20.92 38.98 35.38
C ALA A 36 -19.62 38.30 34.95
N ALA A 37 -18.69 38.04 35.88
CA ALA A 37 -17.43 37.35 35.59
C ALA A 37 -17.64 35.91 35.10
N THR A 38 -18.64 35.21 35.65
CA THR A 38 -19.02 33.86 35.20
C THR A 38 -19.59 33.88 33.78
N ARG A 39 -20.41 34.89 33.46
CA ARG A 39 -20.96 35.08 32.12
C ARG A 39 -19.87 35.42 31.10
N GLU A 40 -18.94 36.31 31.45
CA GLU A 40 -17.79 36.65 30.59
C GLU A 40 -16.90 35.42 30.32
N ARG A 41 -16.63 34.60 31.35
CA ARG A 41 -15.90 33.34 31.18
C ARG A 41 -16.64 32.35 30.29
N ALA A 42 -17.97 32.27 30.39
CA ALA A 42 -18.78 31.43 29.50
C ALA A 42 -18.71 31.91 28.03
N GLU A 43 -18.74 33.21 27.78
CA GLU A 43 -18.59 33.77 26.43
C GLU A 43 -17.21 33.49 25.81
N LEU A 44 -16.15 33.56 26.61
CA LEU A 44 -14.80 33.18 26.18
C LEU A 44 -14.71 31.71 25.79
N LEU A 45 -15.26 30.81 26.62
CA LEU A 45 -15.31 29.38 26.33
C LEU A 45 -16.08 29.08 25.03
N VAL A 46 -17.20 29.77 24.79
CA VAL A 46 -17.97 29.60 23.54
C VAL A 46 -17.16 30.04 22.32
N LYS A 47 -16.41 31.14 22.42
CA LYS A 47 -15.52 31.61 21.34
C LYS A 47 -14.38 30.61 21.08
N GLU A 48 -13.78 30.07 22.13
CA GLU A 48 -12.72 29.05 22.03
C GLU A 48 -13.23 27.75 21.39
N VAL A 49 -14.40 27.26 21.80
CA VAL A 49 -15.03 26.06 21.22
C VAL A 49 -15.35 26.29 19.74
N LYS A 50 -15.86 27.46 19.38
CA LYS A 50 -16.15 27.80 17.98
C LYS A 50 -14.87 27.86 17.13
N SER A 51 -13.80 28.46 17.67
CA SER A 51 -12.49 28.50 17.02
C SER A 51 -11.91 27.10 16.82
N SER A 52 -11.94 26.27 17.87
CA SER A 52 -11.49 24.87 17.83
C SER A 52 -12.28 24.04 16.80
N LYS A 53 -13.61 24.22 16.75
CA LYS A 53 -14.45 23.57 15.73
C LYS A 53 -14.03 23.95 14.31
N GLN A 54 -13.73 25.22 14.06
CA GLN A 54 -13.26 25.67 12.75
C GLN A 54 -11.90 25.05 12.40
N GLN A 55 -10.98 24.97 13.38
CA GLN A 55 -9.69 24.33 13.18
C GLN A 55 -9.84 22.85 12.84
N ILE A 56 -10.72 22.12 13.54
CA ILE A 56 -11.03 20.71 13.24
C ILE A 56 -11.62 20.55 11.84
N GLN A 57 -12.52 21.43 11.41
CA GLN A 57 -13.06 21.40 10.05
C GLN A 57 -11.98 21.59 8.99
N ASN A 58 -11.05 22.53 9.21
CA ASN A 58 -9.91 22.74 8.32
C ASN A 58 -8.98 21.52 8.29
N ILE A 59 -8.75 20.88 9.44
CA ILE A 59 -7.98 19.62 9.51
C ILE A 59 -8.67 18.52 8.69
N MET A 60 -9.98 18.33 8.86
CA MET A 60 -10.72 17.32 8.08
C MET A 60 -10.63 17.58 6.57
N LEU A 61 -10.72 18.84 6.16
CA LEU A 61 -10.57 19.22 4.75
C LEU A 61 -9.19 18.83 4.22
N ASN A 62 -8.13 19.16 4.96
CA ASN A 62 -6.76 18.82 4.59
C ASN A 62 -6.53 17.30 4.58
N VAL A 63 -7.09 16.56 5.53
CA VAL A 63 -7.04 15.10 5.56
C VAL A 63 -7.67 14.51 4.31
N ASN A 64 -8.85 15.01 3.90
CA ASN A 64 -9.51 14.57 2.68
C ASN A 64 -8.68 14.87 1.42
N GLN A 65 -8.04 16.04 1.36
CA GLN A 65 -7.14 16.39 0.25
C GLN A 65 -5.92 15.46 0.20
N VAL A 66 -5.32 15.14 1.35
CA VAL A 66 -4.20 14.19 1.43
C VAL A 66 -4.64 12.78 1.00
N LEU A 67 -5.82 12.33 1.42
CA LEU A 67 -6.37 11.03 1.00
C LEU A 67 -6.59 10.97 -0.52
N GLN A 68 -7.09 12.05 -1.12
CA GLN A 68 -7.24 12.15 -2.58
C GLN A 68 -5.88 12.13 -3.29
N ALA A 69 -4.89 12.86 -2.78
CA ALA A 69 -3.53 12.86 -3.33
C ALA A 69 -2.88 11.47 -3.25
N ILE A 70 -3.04 10.76 -2.13
CA ILE A 70 -2.58 9.37 -1.95
C ILE A 70 -3.27 8.45 -2.96
N LYS A 71 -4.59 8.61 -3.16
CA LYS A 71 -5.34 7.83 -4.16
C LYS A 71 -4.82 8.07 -5.58
N ALA A 72 -4.54 9.32 -5.94
CA ALA A 72 -3.98 9.68 -7.24
C ALA A 72 -2.56 9.09 -7.44
N LEU A 73 -1.69 9.17 -6.42
CA LEU A 73 -0.35 8.57 -6.47
C LEU A 73 -0.41 7.05 -6.61
N ARG A 74 -1.32 6.38 -5.89
CA ARG A 74 -1.54 4.93 -6.05
C ARG A 74 -2.01 4.57 -7.47
N ALA A 75 -2.87 5.38 -8.07
CA ALA A 75 -3.29 5.18 -9.46
C ALA A 75 -2.13 5.36 -10.46
N GLN A 76 -1.29 6.38 -10.27
CA GLN A 76 -0.11 6.62 -11.10
C GLN A 76 0.91 5.47 -11.01
N LEU A 77 1.10 4.91 -9.82
CA LEU A 77 1.99 3.77 -9.58
C LEU A 77 1.39 2.42 -10.03
N GLN A 78 0.22 2.41 -10.67
CA GLN A 78 -0.54 1.19 -11.01
C GLN A 78 -0.82 0.29 -9.78
N LEU A 79 -0.70 0.82 -8.55
CA LEU A 79 -1.17 0.19 -7.32
C LEU A 79 -2.70 0.22 -7.21
N ALA A 80 -3.36 0.84 -8.19
CA ALA A 80 -4.79 0.73 -8.39
C ALA A 80 -5.13 -0.66 -8.92
N THR A 81 -5.21 -1.63 -8.02
CA THR A 81 -6.19 -2.69 -8.19
C THR A 81 -7.35 -2.43 -7.26
N ASN A 82 -8.53 -2.44 -7.88
CA ASN A 82 -9.82 -2.05 -7.36
C ASN A 82 -10.14 -2.63 -5.98
N ASP A 83 -11.00 -1.87 -5.33
CA ASP A 83 -11.78 -2.20 -4.16
C ASP A 83 -11.12 -1.99 -2.81
N GLY A 84 -11.97 -1.48 -1.93
CA GLY A 84 -11.62 -1.01 -0.62
C GLY A 84 -11.09 -2.11 0.27
N ASP A 85 -10.72 -1.63 1.45
CA ASP A 85 -10.19 -2.38 2.57
C ASP A 85 -8.72 -2.77 2.47
N SER A 86 -8.06 -2.33 3.53
CA SER A 86 -6.74 -2.61 4.04
C SER A 86 -6.42 -4.10 4.15
N ILE A 87 -6.49 -4.85 3.06
CA ILE A 87 -5.92 -6.17 2.96
C ILE A 87 -4.46 -5.96 2.55
N SER A 88 -3.57 -6.23 3.51
CA SER A 88 -2.11 -6.27 3.39
C SER A 88 -1.65 -6.51 1.95
N SER A 89 -0.88 -5.57 1.39
CA SER A 89 -0.23 -5.67 0.07
C SER A 89 0.31 -7.08 -0.20
N VAL A 90 0.82 -7.76 0.82
CA VAL A 90 1.36 -9.12 0.75
C VAL A 90 0.32 -10.17 0.33
N GLU A 91 -0.92 -10.10 0.81
CA GLU A 91 -1.97 -11.05 0.43
C GLU A 91 -2.43 -10.84 -1.02
N GLN A 92 -2.48 -9.58 -1.46
CA GLN A 92 -2.74 -9.23 -2.85
C GLN A 92 -1.60 -9.70 -3.76
N ASP A 93 -0.35 -9.47 -3.35
CA ASP A 93 0.84 -9.94 -4.06
C ASP A 93 0.86 -11.46 -4.18
N LYS A 94 0.55 -12.19 -3.11
CA LYS A 94 0.39 -13.65 -3.15
C LYS A 94 -0.67 -14.08 -4.16
N LYS A 95 -1.83 -13.41 -4.20
CA LYS A 95 -2.90 -13.73 -5.16
C LYS A 95 -2.47 -13.44 -6.61
N SER A 96 -1.72 -12.36 -6.82
CA SER A 96 -1.15 -12.02 -8.12
C SER A 96 -0.09 -13.04 -8.57
N ILE A 97 0.78 -13.47 -7.67
CA ILE A 97 1.77 -14.54 -7.92
C ILE A 97 1.06 -15.84 -8.32
N GLU A 98 0.01 -16.24 -7.60
CA GLU A 98 -0.75 -17.46 -7.94
C GLU A 98 -1.42 -17.37 -9.31
N LYS A 99 -1.95 -16.20 -9.70
CA LYS A 99 -2.47 -15.98 -11.05
C LYS A 99 -1.37 -16.08 -12.12
N LEU A 100 -0.20 -15.50 -11.85
CA LEU A 100 0.94 -15.55 -12.77
C LEU A 100 1.46 -16.98 -12.93
N LYS A 101 1.57 -17.75 -11.83
CA LYS A 101 1.94 -19.17 -11.88
C LYS A 101 1.00 -19.98 -12.78
N LYS A 102 -0.32 -19.76 -12.66
CA LYS A 102 -1.30 -20.43 -13.53
C LYS A 102 -1.12 -20.07 -15.01
N LYS A 103 -0.84 -18.81 -15.31
CA LYS A 103 -0.55 -18.38 -16.70
C LYS A 103 0.74 -19.00 -17.22
N ILE A 104 1.80 -19.01 -16.42
CA ILE A 104 3.07 -19.66 -16.76
C ILE A 104 2.84 -21.15 -17.03
N ALA A 105 2.11 -21.86 -16.17
CA ALA A 105 1.78 -23.26 -16.39
C ALA A 105 1.04 -23.47 -17.72
N GLY A 106 0.03 -22.64 -18.02
CA GLY A 106 -0.69 -22.70 -19.29
C GLY A 106 0.21 -22.49 -20.51
N HIS A 107 1.09 -21.48 -20.48
CA HIS A 107 2.04 -21.25 -21.57
C HIS A 107 3.09 -22.35 -21.69
N THR A 108 3.53 -22.92 -20.57
CA THR A 108 4.44 -24.08 -20.57
C THR A 108 3.76 -25.29 -21.24
N ASP A 109 2.49 -25.55 -20.94
CA ASP A 109 1.73 -26.63 -21.58
C ASP A 109 1.55 -26.38 -23.10
N GLU A 110 1.27 -25.14 -23.49
CA GLU A 110 1.20 -24.73 -24.91
C GLU A 110 2.54 -24.95 -25.62
N LEU A 111 3.66 -24.56 -25.00
CA LEU A 111 5.00 -24.78 -25.54
C LEU A 111 5.32 -26.27 -25.70
N PHE A 112 4.92 -27.13 -24.74
CA PHE A 112 5.09 -28.56 -24.87
C PHE A 112 4.30 -29.15 -26.05
N LYS A 113 3.06 -28.69 -26.26
CA LYS A 113 2.24 -29.11 -27.41
C LYS A 113 2.89 -28.68 -28.72
N ILE A 114 3.32 -27.43 -28.82
CA ILE A 114 4.01 -26.92 -30.02
C ILE A 114 5.30 -27.69 -30.28
N LYS A 115 6.07 -28.03 -29.23
CA LYS A 115 7.28 -28.88 -29.37
C LYS A 115 6.92 -30.24 -29.98
N GLU A 116 5.91 -30.93 -29.46
CA GLU A 116 5.51 -32.24 -30.00
C GLU A 116 4.94 -32.15 -31.42
N GLU A 117 4.13 -31.13 -31.71
CA GLU A 117 3.64 -30.85 -33.07
C GLU A 117 4.80 -30.59 -34.04
N LEU A 118 5.81 -29.84 -33.62
CA LEU A 118 7.01 -29.58 -34.40
C LEU A 118 7.80 -30.87 -34.67
N ILE A 119 7.97 -31.73 -33.67
CA ILE A 119 8.63 -33.04 -33.84
C ILE A 119 7.89 -33.89 -34.88
N VAL A 120 6.56 -33.98 -34.77
CA VAL A 120 5.74 -34.75 -35.73
C VAL A 120 5.84 -34.16 -37.13
N ALA A 121 5.72 -32.84 -37.27
CA ALA A 121 5.84 -32.16 -38.55
C ALA A 121 7.21 -32.42 -39.20
N HIS A 122 8.29 -32.32 -38.42
CA HIS A 122 9.64 -32.56 -38.90
C HIS A 122 9.86 -34.02 -39.30
N ALA A 123 9.33 -34.97 -38.52
CA ALA A 123 9.42 -36.39 -38.83
C ALA A 123 8.68 -36.74 -40.12
N ASN A 124 7.49 -36.17 -40.33
CA ASN A 124 6.72 -36.34 -41.56
C ASN A 124 7.45 -35.74 -42.77
N GLN A 125 8.02 -34.54 -42.63
CA GLN A 125 8.81 -33.91 -43.70
C GLN A 125 10.05 -34.75 -44.07
N MET A 126 10.72 -35.35 -43.08
CA MET A 126 11.85 -36.25 -43.33
C MET A 126 11.42 -37.55 -44.02
N ALA A 127 10.27 -38.11 -43.65
CA ALA A 127 9.70 -39.29 -44.28
C ALA A 127 9.32 -39.03 -45.76
N GLU A 128 8.62 -37.91 -46.02
CA GLU A 128 8.24 -37.47 -47.38
C GLU A 128 9.46 -37.20 -48.27
N SER A 129 10.46 -36.48 -47.76
CA SER A 129 11.68 -36.16 -48.52
C SER A 129 12.52 -37.38 -48.88
N GLN A 130 12.46 -38.44 -48.08
CA GLN A 130 13.17 -39.70 -48.34
C GLN A 130 12.31 -40.73 -49.07
N GLY A 131 11.00 -40.50 -49.20
CA GLY A 131 10.05 -41.46 -49.76
C GLY A 131 9.88 -42.72 -48.90
N ILE A 132 10.17 -42.64 -47.60
CA ILE A 132 10.16 -43.76 -46.65
C ILE A 132 8.95 -43.63 -45.74
N ILE A 133 8.38 -44.76 -45.32
CA ILE A 133 7.31 -44.78 -44.30
C ILE A 133 7.87 -44.23 -42.98
N LEU A 134 7.05 -43.48 -42.25
CA LEU A 134 7.41 -42.95 -40.94
C LEU A 134 7.82 -44.08 -39.98
N THR A 135 9.12 -44.20 -39.70
CA THR A 135 9.69 -45.15 -38.75
C THR A 135 9.96 -44.49 -37.40
N ASP A 136 10.05 -45.29 -36.33
CA ASP A 136 10.38 -44.77 -35.00
C ASP A 136 11.80 -44.17 -34.94
N GLU A 137 12.73 -44.67 -35.75
CA GLU A 137 14.08 -44.08 -35.90
C GLU A 137 14.05 -42.66 -36.49
N LEU A 138 13.14 -42.39 -37.42
CA LEU A 138 12.94 -41.06 -38.01
C LEU A 138 12.35 -40.08 -37.00
N LYS A 139 11.41 -40.53 -36.16
CA LYS A 139 10.85 -39.73 -35.07
C LYS A 139 11.90 -39.36 -34.03
N GLU A 140 12.77 -40.29 -33.64
CA GLU A 140 13.85 -40.01 -32.71
C GLU A 140 14.89 -39.04 -33.29
N LYS A 141 15.23 -39.15 -34.58
CA LYS A 141 16.08 -38.15 -35.26
C LYS A 141 15.44 -36.76 -35.29
N ALA A 142 14.15 -36.69 -35.61
CA ALA A 142 13.39 -35.43 -35.59
C ALA A 142 13.34 -34.82 -34.19
N ARG A 143 13.12 -35.63 -33.15
CA ARG A 143 13.15 -35.17 -31.74
C ARG A 143 14.50 -34.58 -31.38
N ASN A 144 15.60 -35.26 -31.68
CA ASN A 144 16.95 -34.76 -31.38
C ASN A 144 17.27 -33.44 -32.11
N LEU A 145 16.84 -33.28 -33.37
CA LEU A 145 17.03 -32.03 -34.12
C LEU A 145 16.22 -30.88 -33.51
N VAL A 146 14.96 -31.11 -33.15
CA VAL A 146 14.12 -30.11 -32.50
C VAL A 146 14.67 -29.73 -31.12
N GLU A 147 15.18 -30.69 -30.35
CA GLU A 147 15.79 -30.40 -29.05
C GLU A 147 17.07 -29.59 -29.17
N ASN A 148 17.92 -29.86 -30.16
CA ASN A 148 19.11 -29.06 -30.43
C ASN A 148 18.75 -27.63 -30.85
N LEU A 149 17.75 -27.46 -31.74
CA LEU A 149 17.24 -26.14 -32.14
C LEU A 149 16.71 -25.34 -30.94
N LEU A 150 15.95 -25.99 -30.05
CA LEU A 150 15.44 -25.35 -28.84
C LEU A 150 16.58 -25.00 -27.86
N ALA A 151 17.62 -25.81 -27.77
CA ALA A 151 18.78 -25.56 -26.93
C ALA A 151 19.63 -24.38 -27.44
N GLU A 152 19.79 -24.23 -28.77
CA GLU A 152 20.47 -23.09 -29.38
C GLU A 152 19.74 -21.76 -29.13
N ILE A 153 18.40 -21.77 -29.11
CA ILE A 153 17.58 -20.57 -28.83
C ILE A 153 17.58 -20.21 -27.35
N SER A 154 17.77 -21.20 -26.47
CA SER A 154 17.73 -21.01 -25.01
C SER A 154 19.08 -20.64 -24.39
N SER A 155 20.17 -20.63 -25.19
CA SER A 155 21.53 -20.26 -24.79
C SER A 155 21.83 -18.80 -25.09
#